data_AF-A0A2V7U0X6-F1
#
_entry.id   AF-A0A2V7U0X6-F1
#
_cell.length_a   1.000
_cell.length_b   1.000
_cell.length_c   1.000
_cell.angle_alpha   90.00
_cell.angle_beta   90.00
_cell.angle_gamma   90.00
#
_symmetry.space_group_name_H-M   'P 1'
#
loop_
_entity.id
_entity.type
_entity.pdbx_description
1 polymer ?
#
loop_
_entity_poly.entity_id
_entity_poly.type
_entity_poly.pdbx_seq_one_letter_code
_entity_poly.pdbx_strand_id
1 'polypeptide(L)'
;WSEQFYHYVVKHWLEGDPAQPPPPAERGHGRNSDWMHVYNRDVLSVPDKWEYPWYASWDLAFHMIPLASVDPEFAKQQLILFMREWYMHASGQLPAYEFSFSDANPPVHAWACWRVYKMTGPRGGRDRHFLARVFHKLMINFTWWVNRKDRTGNNLFSGGFLGLDNIGVFDRSRPLPTGGELEQADATAWMAFFCSTMLTMALELAREDPVYEDVASKFFEHFVAIADAINTLGGTGLWDETDGFYYDQLDLDGARFPLRVRSLVGAVPLFAAEVLELSALDKLPGFRSRLEWFLANRQDLTDCISYDEMRGKKAHGHFLIAIPTRQRLERVLRTLLAEDEFLSPWGIRSLSKFHERHPYVLDHDDGEHRVRYTPGEADSRLFGGNSNWRGPVWLPMNYLIVEALERYHRYYRNELMVECPTGSGRWMTLKEVAKEIAARVARLFLPDRAGRRPCHGDDPRWAFDPHWRDLVLFHEYYHAETGRGLGASHQTGWTSLAARFMAELAPAHGTPPGDAI
;
A
#
# COMPACT_ATOMS: atom_id res chain seq x y z
N TRP A 1 -14.51 15.79 6.00
CA TRP A 1 -13.80 14.71 6.68
C TRP A 1 -14.80 13.79 7.35
N SER A 2 -14.72 12.51 7.01
CA SER A 2 -15.70 11.49 7.39
C SER A 2 -15.47 11.00 8.83
N GLU A 3 -15.64 11.87 9.84
CA GLU A 3 -15.50 11.50 11.26
C GLU A 3 -16.84 11.18 11.94
N GLN A 4 -16.94 10.05 12.65
CA GLN A 4 -18.17 9.67 13.35
C GLN A 4 -17.90 8.99 14.69
N PHE A 5 -18.82 9.15 15.64
CA PHE A 5 -18.81 8.37 16.88
C PHE A 5 -19.18 6.92 16.57
N TYR A 6 -18.30 5.99 16.90
CA TYR A 6 -18.48 4.57 16.62
C TYR A 6 -18.41 3.78 17.93
N HIS A 7 -19.55 3.19 18.31
CA HIS A 7 -19.68 2.39 19.54
C HIS A 7 -20.06 0.96 19.20
N TYR A 8 -19.09 0.06 19.28
CA TYR A 8 -19.27 -1.36 19.02
C TYR A 8 -18.41 -2.16 19.99
N VAL A 9 -19.06 -2.86 20.91
CA VAL A 9 -18.44 -3.75 21.90
C VAL A 9 -18.80 -5.18 21.53
N VAL A 10 -17.81 -5.96 21.09
CA VAL A 10 -18.04 -7.31 20.56
C VAL A 10 -18.71 -8.21 21.59
N LYS A 11 -18.22 -8.18 22.83
CA LYS A 11 -18.81 -8.96 23.94
C LYS A 11 -20.31 -8.66 24.12
N HIS A 12 -20.69 -7.39 24.19
CA HIS A 12 -22.10 -7.00 24.36
C HIS A 12 -22.96 -7.41 23.15
N TRP A 13 -22.41 -7.34 21.94
CA TRP A 13 -23.11 -7.78 20.73
C TRP A 13 -23.42 -9.29 20.77
N LEU A 14 -22.45 -10.10 21.21
CA LEU A 14 -22.59 -11.55 21.31
C LEU A 14 -23.54 -11.96 22.44
N GLU A 15 -23.46 -11.31 23.60
CA GLU A 15 -24.32 -11.58 24.77
C GLU A 15 -25.75 -11.06 24.60
N GLY A 16 -25.94 -10.00 23.80
CA GLY A 16 -27.23 -9.33 23.62
C GLY A 16 -27.57 -8.38 24.78
N ASP A 17 -28.72 -7.71 24.66
CA ASP A 17 -29.25 -6.86 25.72
C ASP A 17 -29.89 -7.74 26.82
N PRO A 18 -29.46 -7.66 28.09
CA PRO A 18 -30.06 -8.41 29.18
C PRO A 18 -31.56 -8.16 29.40
N ALA A 19 -32.10 -7.04 28.91
CA ALA A 19 -33.53 -6.71 28.96
C ALA A 19 -34.35 -7.31 27.80
N GLN A 20 -33.70 -8.00 26.85
CA GLN A 20 -34.33 -8.65 25.70
C GLN A 20 -34.16 -10.18 25.80
N PRO A 21 -34.90 -10.97 25.02
CA PRO A 21 -34.63 -12.40 24.91
C PRO A 21 -33.16 -12.66 24.52
N PRO A 22 -32.51 -13.68 25.12
CA PRO A 22 -31.14 -14.05 24.74
C PRO A 22 -31.02 -14.28 23.23
N PRO A 23 -29.88 -13.90 22.63
CA PRO A 23 -29.66 -14.16 21.22
C PRO A 23 -29.58 -15.67 20.91
N PRO A 24 -29.82 -16.07 19.65
CA PRO A 24 -29.63 -17.46 19.23
C PRO A 24 -28.20 -17.95 19.52
N ALA A 25 -28.04 -19.22 19.88
CA ALA A 25 -26.75 -19.80 20.25
C ALA A 25 -25.70 -19.69 19.13
N GLU A 26 -26.14 -19.71 17.87
CA GLU A 26 -25.30 -19.57 16.69
C GLU A 26 -24.57 -18.22 16.65
N ARG A 27 -25.11 -17.18 17.32
CA ARG A 27 -24.45 -15.87 17.41
C ARG A 27 -23.08 -15.97 18.07
N GLY A 28 -22.89 -16.89 19.04
CA GLY A 28 -21.62 -17.11 19.72
C GLY A 28 -20.50 -17.61 18.80
N HIS A 29 -20.83 -18.08 17.61
CA HIS A 29 -19.89 -18.52 16.56
C HIS A 29 -19.93 -17.62 15.32
N GLY A 30 -20.62 -16.49 15.42
CA GLY A 30 -20.80 -15.55 14.33
C GLY A 30 -19.63 -14.57 14.19
N ARG A 31 -19.90 -13.49 13.45
CA ARG A 31 -18.97 -12.39 13.19
C ARG A 31 -18.19 -11.97 14.43
N ASN A 32 -16.85 -11.96 14.31
CA ASN A 32 -15.91 -11.46 15.32
C ASN A 32 -16.00 -12.18 16.68
N SER A 33 -16.53 -13.41 16.77
CA SER A 33 -16.62 -14.17 18.03
C SER A 33 -15.28 -14.29 18.76
N ASP A 34 -14.17 -14.34 18.02
CA ASP A 34 -12.81 -14.47 18.56
C ASP A 34 -12.21 -13.13 19.05
N TRP A 35 -12.95 -12.02 18.91
CA TRP A 35 -12.50 -10.66 19.21
C TRP A 35 -13.26 -10.04 20.39
N MET A 36 -13.64 -10.84 21.40
CA MET A 36 -14.43 -10.38 22.55
C MET A 36 -13.81 -9.21 23.34
N HIS A 37 -12.49 -9.00 23.22
CA HIS A 37 -11.77 -7.90 23.87
C HIS A 37 -11.97 -6.54 23.17
N VAL A 38 -12.49 -6.51 21.94
CA VAL A 38 -12.67 -5.29 21.18
C VAL A 38 -13.76 -4.42 21.78
N TYR A 39 -13.38 -3.19 22.11
CA TYR A 39 -14.24 -2.16 22.69
C TYR A 39 -14.04 -0.86 21.92
N ASN A 40 -14.90 -0.62 20.92
CA ASN A 40 -14.86 0.64 20.18
C ASN A 40 -15.78 1.65 20.87
N ARG A 41 -15.28 2.82 21.26
CA ARG A 41 -16.10 3.93 21.80
C ARG A 41 -15.40 5.27 21.56
N ASP A 42 -15.12 5.55 20.30
CA ASP A 42 -14.29 6.67 19.89
C ASP A 42 -14.91 7.40 18.69
N VAL A 43 -14.44 8.63 18.43
CA VAL A 43 -14.69 9.29 17.14
C VAL A 43 -13.65 8.78 16.16
N LEU A 44 -14.10 8.12 15.09
CA LEU A 44 -13.25 7.50 14.08
C LEU A 44 -13.37 8.23 12.76
N SER A 45 -12.24 8.38 12.07
CA SER A 45 -12.23 8.64 10.63
C SER A 45 -12.63 7.35 9.89
N VAL A 46 -13.71 7.41 9.12
CA VAL A 46 -14.23 6.28 8.32
C VAL A 46 -14.18 6.60 6.83
N PRO A 47 -14.22 5.60 5.93
CA PRO A 47 -14.08 5.84 4.50
C PRO A 47 -15.18 6.77 3.97
N ASP A 48 -16.44 6.48 4.29
CA ASP A 48 -17.63 7.23 3.88
C ASP A 48 -18.70 7.12 4.98
N LYS A 49 -19.27 8.23 5.45
CA LYS A 49 -20.23 8.20 6.58
C LYS A 49 -21.58 7.56 6.25
N TRP A 50 -21.89 7.37 4.98
CA TRP A 50 -23.19 6.89 4.53
C TRP A 50 -23.11 5.43 4.08
N GLU A 51 -22.17 5.13 3.19
CA GLU A 51 -22.02 3.79 2.62
C GLU A 51 -21.13 2.87 3.47
N TYR A 52 -20.09 3.45 4.09
CA TYR A 52 -19.12 2.72 4.90
C TYR A 52 -19.00 3.34 6.30
N PRO A 53 -20.09 3.41 7.10
CA PRO A 53 -20.10 4.01 8.44
C PRO A 53 -19.42 3.10 9.48
N TRP A 54 -18.24 2.58 9.13
CA TRP A 54 -17.41 1.72 9.95
C TRP A 54 -15.95 1.92 9.53
N TYR A 55 -15.00 1.51 10.38
CA TYR A 55 -13.59 1.68 10.07
C TYR A 55 -13.00 0.48 9.33
N ALA A 56 -12.05 0.76 8.46
CA ALA A 56 -11.05 -0.20 8.01
C ALA A 56 -9.67 0.31 8.39
N SER A 57 -8.82 -0.58 8.93
CA SER A 57 -7.51 -0.18 9.44
C SER A 57 -6.60 0.36 8.34
N TRP A 58 -6.62 -0.24 7.14
CA TRP A 58 -5.77 0.20 6.04
C TRP A 58 -6.27 1.51 5.40
N ASP A 59 -7.58 1.70 5.24
CA ASP A 59 -8.18 2.97 4.83
C ASP A 59 -7.71 4.12 5.74
N LEU A 60 -7.81 3.92 7.07
CA LEU A 60 -7.44 4.92 8.06
C LEU A 60 -5.98 5.39 7.87
N ALA A 61 -5.07 4.49 7.54
CA ALA A 61 -3.67 4.85 7.27
C ALA A 61 -3.54 5.93 6.19
N PHE A 62 -4.35 5.85 5.12
CA PHE A 62 -4.39 6.87 4.06
C PHE A 62 -5.13 8.13 4.46
N HIS A 63 -6.20 8.03 5.25
CA HIS A 63 -6.95 9.20 5.74
C HIS A 63 -6.03 10.16 6.51
N MET A 64 -5.11 9.59 7.30
CA MET A 64 -4.26 10.35 8.20
C MET A 64 -3.19 11.18 7.48
N ILE A 65 -2.86 10.87 6.23
CA ILE A 65 -1.85 11.61 5.46
C ILE A 65 -2.30 13.08 5.23
N PRO A 66 -3.43 13.36 4.57
CA PRO A 66 -3.90 14.73 4.43
C PRO A 66 -4.39 15.31 5.77
N LEU A 67 -4.99 14.52 6.65
CA LEU A 67 -5.43 15.00 7.97
C LEU A 67 -4.26 15.49 8.84
N ALA A 68 -3.06 14.92 8.73
CA ALA A 68 -1.90 15.41 9.47
C ALA A 68 -1.51 16.86 9.11
N SER A 69 -1.97 17.39 7.97
CA SER A 69 -1.78 18.80 7.62
C SER A 69 -2.85 19.73 8.22
N VAL A 70 -3.95 19.16 8.71
CA VAL A 70 -5.12 19.88 9.26
C VAL A 70 -5.14 19.76 10.78
N ASP A 71 -5.07 18.53 11.29
CA ASP A 71 -5.02 18.18 12.71
C ASP A 71 -3.96 17.08 12.95
N PRO A 72 -2.70 17.49 13.17
CA PRO A 72 -1.59 16.59 13.52
C PRO A 72 -1.87 15.64 14.68
N GLU A 73 -2.57 16.12 15.71
CA GLU A 73 -2.76 15.39 16.95
C GLU A 73 -3.85 14.34 16.78
N PHE A 74 -4.96 14.70 16.14
CA PHE A 74 -5.98 13.73 15.74
C PHE A 74 -5.37 12.62 14.86
N ALA A 75 -4.53 12.98 13.88
CA ALA A 75 -3.90 12.00 13.01
C ALA A 75 -3.07 10.96 13.77
N LYS A 76 -2.25 11.42 14.74
CA LYS A 76 -1.48 10.54 15.61
C LYS A 76 -2.36 9.68 16.50
N GLN A 77 -3.40 10.27 17.09
CA GLN A 77 -4.32 9.56 17.99
C GLN A 77 -5.08 8.43 17.27
N GLN A 78 -5.56 8.69 16.05
CA GLN A 78 -6.23 7.69 15.21
C GLN A 78 -5.30 6.53 14.85
N LEU A 79 -4.04 6.80 14.48
CA LEU A 79 -3.07 5.74 14.20
C LEU A 79 -2.77 4.89 15.45
N ILE A 80 -2.59 5.52 16.61
CA ILE A 80 -2.39 4.80 17.88
C ILE A 80 -3.59 3.93 18.25
N LEU A 81 -4.81 4.37 17.91
CA LEU A 81 -6.05 3.78 18.38
C LEU A 81 -6.16 2.28 18.07
N PHE A 82 -5.91 1.87 16.83
CA PHE A 82 -5.99 0.46 16.41
C PHE A 82 -4.89 -0.42 16.98
N MET A 83 -3.87 0.18 17.60
CA MET A 83 -2.80 -0.54 18.30
C MET A 83 -3.00 -0.57 19.82
N ARG A 84 -4.12 -0.05 20.34
CA ARG A 84 -4.47 -0.14 21.77
C ARG A 84 -4.94 -1.54 22.15
N GLU A 85 -4.84 -1.85 23.43
CA GLU A 85 -5.05 -3.18 24.02
C GLU A 85 -6.49 -3.67 23.88
N TRP A 86 -7.44 -2.75 23.69
CA TRP A 86 -8.87 -3.03 23.45
C TRP A 86 -9.29 -2.88 21.97
N TYR A 87 -8.31 -2.80 21.05
CA TYR A 87 -8.53 -2.83 19.60
C TYR A 87 -7.68 -3.94 18.95
N MET A 88 -6.38 -3.94 19.21
CA MET A 88 -5.43 -4.92 18.67
C MET A 88 -5.60 -6.25 19.37
N HIS A 89 -5.66 -7.33 18.59
CA HIS A 89 -5.67 -8.68 19.13
C HIS A 89 -4.38 -8.95 19.92
N ALA A 90 -4.47 -9.74 21.01
CA ALA A 90 -3.32 -10.08 21.85
C ALA A 90 -2.16 -10.77 21.10
N SER A 91 -2.44 -11.34 19.93
CA SER A 91 -1.42 -11.91 19.03
C SER A 91 -0.64 -10.87 18.22
N GLY A 92 -1.07 -9.61 18.21
CA GLY A 92 -0.53 -8.51 17.41
C GLY A 92 -1.35 -8.13 16.17
N GLN A 93 -2.43 -8.86 15.85
CA GLN A 93 -3.25 -8.54 14.68
C GLN A 93 -4.01 -7.22 14.88
N LEU A 94 -3.96 -6.33 13.88
CA LEU A 94 -4.85 -5.17 13.81
C LEU A 94 -6.23 -5.60 13.29
N PRO A 95 -7.34 -5.05 13.83
CA PRO A 95 -8.67 -5.38 13.35
C PRO A 95 -8.86 -4.89 11.92
N ALA A 96 -9.21 -5.77 10.98
CA ALA A 96 -9.29 -5.38 9.56
C ALA A 96 -10.42 -4.37 9.30
N TYR A 97 -11.67 -4.82 9.44
CA TYR A 97 -12.89 -4.03 9.25
C TYR A 97 -14.08 -4.68 9.97
N GLU A 98 -15.18 -3.94 10.16
CA GLU A 98 -16.30 -4.32 11.05
C GLU A 98 -16.83 -5.75 10.86
N PHE A 99 -16.92 -6.24 9.63
CA PHE A 99 -17.52 -7.55 9.34
C PHE A 99 -16.53 -8.73 9.39
N SER A 100 -15.22 -8.49 9.49
CA SER A 100 -14.22 -9.54 9.73
C SER A 100 -12.95 -8.93 10.31
N PHE A 101 -12.83 -8.85 11.63
CA PHE A 101 -11.59 -8.35 12.24
C PHE A 101 -10.39 -9.27 12.00
N SER A 102 -10.64 -10.57 11.77
CA SER A 102 -9.61 -11.59 11.52
C SER A 102 -9.02 -11.57 10.12
N ASP A 103 -9.59 -10.81 9.18
CA ASP A 103 -8.99 -10.64 7.85
C ASP A 103 -7.64 -9.92 7.92
N ALA A 104 -6.88 -9.98 6.84
CA ALA A 104 -5.64 -9.22 6.72
C ALA A 104 -5.83 -8.08 5.71
N ASN A 105 -5.42 -6.88 6.09
CA ASN A 105 -5.27 -5.76 5.17
C ASN A 105 -3.78 -5.52 4.87
N PRO A 106 -3.44 -4.69 3.86
CA PRO A 106 -2.06 -4.26 3.66
C PRO A 106 -1.52 -3.61 4.93
N PRO A 107 -0.31 -3.99 5.41
CA PRO A 107 0.33 -3.43 6.60
C PRO A 107 0.89 -2.01 6.39
N VAL A 108 0.13 -1.13 5.73
CA VAL A 108 0.49 0.28 5.46
C VAL A 108 0.46 1.16 6.71
N HIS A 109 0.01 0.63 7.85
CA HIS A 109 -0.09 1.39 9.10
C HIS A 109 1.26 1.93 9.60
N ALA A 110 2.33 1.14 9.43
CA ALA A 110 3.69 1.57 9.76
C ALA A 110 4.15 2.73 8.89
N TRP A 111 3.86 2.66 7.59
CA TRP A 111 4.13 3.74 6.64
C TRP A 111 3.37 5.00 7.05
N ALA A 112 2.08 4.91 7.37
CA ALA A 112 1.31 6.07 7.78
C ALA A 112 1.86 6.70 9.07
N CYS A 113 2.22 5.89 10.08
CA CYS A 113 2.90 6.37 11.29
C CYS A 113 4.19 7.14 10.96
N TRP A 114 5.03 6.57 10.10
CA TRP A 114 6.26 7.21 9.66
C TRP A 114 6.01 8.52 8.91
N ARG A 115 5.03 8.55 7.99
CA ARG A 115 4.66 9.75 7.24
C ARG A 115 4.11 10.84 8.14
N VAL A 116 3.17 10.53 9.03
CA VAL A 116 2.62 11.49 9.99
C VAL A 116 3.70 12.03 10.93
N TYR A 117 4.60 11.19 11.43
CA TYR A 117 5.78 11.65 12.20
C TYR A 117 6.60 12.67 11.42
N LYS A 118 6.88 12.40 10.13
CA LYS A 118 7.66 13.32 9.28
C LYS A 118 6.92 14.62 8.93
N MET A 119 5.60 14.55 8.74
CA MET A 119 4.76 15.69 8.34
C MET A 119 4.45 16.65 9.50
N THR A 120 4.52 16.18 10.75
CA THR A 120 4.07 16.94 11.93
C THR A 120 5.22 17.64 12.68
N GLY A 121 6.39 17.77 12.05
CA GLY A 121 7.50 18.57 12.58
C GLY A 121 8.76 18.57 11.70
N PRO A 122 9.64 19.57 11.83
CA PRO A 122 10.92 19.59 11.13
C PRO A 122 11.88 18.53 11.69
N ARG A 123 12.86 18.08 10.91
CA ARG A 123 13.89 17.13 11.36
C ARG A 123 14.54 17.64 12.66
N GLY A 124 14.60 16.79 13.68
CA GLY A 124 15.09 17.14 15.04
C GLY A 124 14.06 17.76 15.98
N GLY A 125 12.90 18.20 15.49
CA GLY A 125 11.79 18.74 16.30
C GLY A 125 10.50 17.92 16.22
N ARG A 126 10.57 16.68 15.70
CA ARG A 126 9.43 15.79 15.55
C ARG A 126 9.12 15.06 16.86
N ASP A 127 7.88 14.58 16.96
CA ASP A 127 7.38 13.87 18.13
C ASP A 127 7.94 12.44 18.23
N ARG A 128 9.10 12.32 18.87
CA ARG A 128 9.80 11.04 19.06
C ARG A 128 9.06 10.11 20.03
N HIS A 129 8.29 10.65 20.97
CA HIS A 129 7.47 9.82 21.87
C HIS A 129 6.36 9.10 21.10
N PHE A 130 5.70 9.80 20.18
CA PHE A 130 4.79 9.16 19.22
C PHE A 130 5.50 8.05 18.45
N LEU A 131 6.68 8.34 17.86
CA LEU A 131 7.43 7.39 17.05
C LEU A 131 7.82 6.12 17.83
N ALA A 132 8.38 6.27 19.04
CA ALA A 132 8.76 5.14 19.89
C ALA A 132 7.53 4.31 20.30
N ARG A 133 6.43 4.97 20.65
CA ARG A 133 5.17 4.29 21.03
C ARG A 133 4.62 3.44 19.91
N VAL A 134 4.52 3.99 18.69
CA VAL A 134 4.00 3.23 17.54
C VAL A 134 4.99 2.17 17.09
N PHE A 135 6.31 2.43 17.14
CA PHE A 135 7.33 1.44 16.82
C PHE A 135 7.20 0.15 17.64
N HIS A 136 7.11 0.24 18.97
CA HIS A 136 6.97 -0.95 19.82
C HIS A 136 5.69 -1.73 19.55
N LYS A 137 4.58 -1.04 19.30
CA LYS A 137 3.30 -1.69 18.97
C LYS A 137 3.32 -2.36 17.60
N LEU A 138 3.93 -1.70 16.62
CA LEU A 138 4.14 -2.25 15.27
C LEU A 138 5.09 -3.44 15.27
N MET A 139 6.06 -3.54 16.19
CA MET A 139 6.88 -4.75 16.33
C MET A 139 6.05 -5.99 16.68
N ILE A 140 5.00 -5.84 17.51
CA ILE A 140 4.08 -6.93 17.84
C ILE A 140 3.28 -7.31 16.59
N ASN A 141 2.76 -6.32 15.86
CA ASN A 141 2.04 -6.57 14.61
C ASN A 141 2.91 -7.22 13.53
N PHE A 142 4.15 -6.76 13.36
CA PHE A 142 5.12 -7.37 12.46
C PHE A 142 5.36 -8.85 12.81
N THR A 143 5.49 -9.16 14.10
CA THR A 143 5.71 -10.52 14.57
C THR A 143 4.49 -11.42 14.31
N TRP A 144 3.27 -10.88 14.40
CA TRP A 144 2.06 -11.58 13.96
C TRP A 144 2.13 -11.94 12.49
N TRP A 145 2.51 -11.01 11.61
CA TRP A 145 2.64 -11.26 10.17
C TRP A 145 3.63 -12.38 9.88
N VAL A 146 4.85 -12.30 10.42
CA VAL A 146 5.88 -13.33 10.23
C VAL A 146 5.37 -14.70 10.69
N ASN A 147 4.71 -14.79 11.85
CA ASN A 147 4.28 -16.08 12.39
C ASN A 147 3.00 -16.65 11.77
N ARG A 148 2.15 -15.82 11.16
CA ARG A 148 0.82 -16.24 10.68
C ARG A 148 0.65 -16.19 9.17
N LYS A 149 1.51 -15.45 8.47
CA LYS A 149 1.35 -15.16 7.04
C LYS A 149 2.55 -15.58 6.21
N ASP A 150 3.65 -16.01 6.81
CA ASP A 150 4.72 -16.82 6.19
C ASP A 150 4.56 -18.28 6.66
N ARG A 151 3.70 -19.04 5.96
CA ARG A 151 3.27 -20.39 6.39
C ARG A 151 4.43 -21.40 6.38
N THR A 152 5.32 -21.27 5.41
CA THR A 152 6.43 -22.19 5.14
C THR A 152 7.76 -21.74 5.76
N GLY A 153 7.83 -20.52 6.31
CA GLY A 153 9.06 -19.96 6.87
C GLY A 153 10.11 -19.64 5.81
N ASN A 154 9.69 -19.44 4.56
CA ASN A 154 10.57 -19.20 3.42
C ASN A 154 10.62 -17.71 3.01
N ASN A 155 9.98 -16.84 3.80
CA ASN A 155 9.85 -15.40 3.53
C ASN A 155 8.99 -15.06 2.30
N LEU A 156 8.15 -15.99 1.83
CA LEU A 156 7.04 -15.70 0.92
C LEU A 156 5.73 -15.69 1.70
N PHE A 157 4.97 -14.61 1.54
CA PHE A 157 3.81 -14.35 2.37
C PHE A 157 2.51 -14.56 1.60
N SER A 158 1.47 -14.93 2.34
CA SER A 158 0.10 -15.06 1.84
C SER A 158 -0.85 -14.35 2.81
N GLY A 159 -1.33 -13.18 2.43
CA GLY A 159 -2.21 -12.33 3.22
C GLY A 159 -3.70 -12.64 3.07
N GLY A 160 -4.10 -13.17 1.91
CA GLY A 160 -5.50 -13.35 1.53
C GLY A 160 -6.04 -12.12 0.80
N PHE A 161 -7.12 -11.52 1.33
CA PHE A 161 -7.83 -10.36 0.78
C PHE A 161 -6.94 -9.14 0.46
N LEU A 162 -6.18 -8.65 1.44
CA LEU A 162 -5.26 -7.50 1.32
C LEU A 162 -5.88 -6.23 0.69
N GLY A 163 -7.18 -5.99 0.88
CA GLY A 163 -7.83 -4.74 0.47
C GLY A 163 -8.07 -4.59 -1.04
N LEU A 164 -7.74 -5.62 -1.83
CA LEU A 164 -7.86 -5.63 -3.29
C LEU A 164 -8.87 -6.68 -3.73
N ASP A 165 -10.14 -6.46 -3.35
CA ASP A 165 -11.27 -7.40 -3.38
C ASP A 165 -11.27 -8.39 -4.55
N ASN A 166 -11.54 -7.91 -5.76
CA ASN A 166 -11.69 -8.75 -6.94
C ASN A 166 -10.45 -8.74 -7.85
N ILE A 167 -9.28 -8.30 -7.37
CA ILE A 167 -8.09 -8.14 -8.23
C ILE A 167 -7.57 -9.48 -8.78
N GLY A 168 -7.69 -10.53 -7.97
CA GLY A 168 -7.20 -11.87 -8.28
C GLY A 168 -8.21 -12.72 -9.06
N VAL A 169 -7.77 -13.92 -9.41
CA VAL A 169 -8.59 -14.94 -10.09
C VAL A 169 -9.69 -15.47 -9.16
N PHE A 170 -9.33 -15.68 -7.89
CA PHE A 170 -10.19 -16.27 -6.86
C PHE A 170 -10.35 -15.34 -5.65
N ASP A 171 -11.31 -15.66 -4.76
CA ASP A 171 -11.33 -15.11 -3.40
C ASP A 171 -10.12 -15.65 -2.62
N ARG A 172 -9.11 -14.80 -2.47
CA ARG A 172 -7.84 -15.13 -1.82
C ARG A 172 -7.97 -15.39 -0.31
N SER A 173 -9.10 -15.04 0.31
CA SER A 173 -9.37 -15.29 1.73
C SER A 173 -10.02 -16.65 2.01
N ARG A 174 -10.39 -17.41 0.97
CA ARG A 174 -11.00 -18.74 1.09
C ARG A 174 -10.04 -19.84 0.62
N PRO A 175 -10.29 -21.11 1.02
CA PRO A 175 -9.64 -22.24 0.37
C PRO A 175 -9.79 -22.14 -1.15
N LEU A 176 -8.69 -22.34 -1.87
CA LEU A 176 -8.67 -22.21 -3.32
C LEU A 176 -9.55 -23.31 -3.94
N PRO A 177 -10.38 -22.98 -4.95
CA PRO A 177 -11.20 -23.99 -5.61
C PRO A 177 -10.37 -25.09 -6.27
N THR A 178 -9.14 -24.74 -6.69
CA THR A 178 -8.15 -25.63 -7.29
C THR A 178 -7.51 -26.63 -6.33
N GLY A 179 -7.74 -26.48 -5.02
CA GLY A 179 -6.77 -26.96 -4.03
C GLY A 179 -5.45 -26.20 -4.13
N GLY A 180 -4.46 -26.61 -3.34
CA GLY A 180 -3.13 -25.99 -3.31
C GLY A 180 -3.01 -24.73 -2.47
N GLU A 181 -1.88 -24.05 -2.62
CA GLU A 181 -1.52 -22.84 -1.88
C GLU A 181 -1.14 -21.70 -2.83
N LEU A 182 -1.38 -20.46 -2.39
CA LEU A 182 -1.07 -19.25 -3.15
C LEU A 182 0.06 -18.48 -2.46
N GLU A 183 1.21 -18.36 -3.11
CA GLU A 183 2.27 -17.42 -2.74
C GLU A 183 1.95 -16.06 -3.40
N GLN A 184 1.80 -15.01 -2.59
CA GLN A 184 1.29 -13.72 -3.06
C GLN A 184 2.41 -12.68 -3.21
N ALA A 185 2.53 -12.09 -4.40
CA ALA A 185 3.54 -11.08 -4.69
C ALA A 185 3.28 -9.78 -3.92
N ASP A 186 2.02 -9.37 -3.79
CA ASP A 186 1.64 -8.19 -3.01
C ASP A 186 1.89 -8.40 -1.51
N ALA A 187 1.44 -9.51 -0.93
CA ALA A 187 1.67 -9.82 0.49
C ALA A 187 3.16 -9.79 0.87
N THR A 188 3.98 -10.43 0.03
CA THR A 188 5.44 -10.51 0.21
C THR A 188 6.07 -9.12 0.10
N ALA A 189 5.68 -8.36 -0.92
CA ALA A 189 6.15 -6.99 -1.10
C ALA A 189 5.71 -6.04 0.01
N TRP A 190 4.49 -6.18 0.52
CA TRP A 190 4.00 -5.41 1.65
C TRP A 190 4.82 -5.67 2.92
N MET A 191 5.24 -6.91 3.15
CA MET A 191 6.09 -7.24 4.29
C MET A 191 7.49 -6.68 4.16
N ALA A 192 8.08 -6.67 2.97
CA ALA A 192 9.32 -5.94 2.73
C ALA A 192 9.15 -4.42 2.90
N PHE A 193 8.02 -3.85 2.48
CA PHE A 193 7.71 -2.44 2.72
C PHE A 193 7.57 -2.13 4.22
N PHE A 194 6.93 -3.02 4.99
CA PHE A 194 6.84 -2.93 6.44
C PHE A 194 8.23 -3.05 7.09
N CYS A 195 9.05 -4.04 6.70
CA CYS A 195 10.44 -4.19 7.16
C CYS A 195 11.25 -2.92 6.95
N SER A 196 11.25 -2.40 5.73
CA SER A 196 12.06 -1.23 5.38
C SER A 196 11.60 0.02 6.13
N THR A 197 10.28 0.21 6.31
CA THR A 197 9.74 1.29 7.14
C THR A 197 10.18 1.15 8.61
N MET A 198 10.08 -0.04 9.18
CA MET A 198 10.51 -0.30 10.57
C MET A 198 12.01 -0.11 10.76
N LEU A 199 12.82 -0.49 9.77
CA LEU A 199 14.25 -0.18 9.73
C LEU A 199 14.48 1.33 9.79
N THR A 200 13.80 2.12 8.96
CA THR A 200 13.93 3.58 8.97
C THR A 200 13.52 4.19 10.31
N MET A 201 12.41 3.72 10.91
CA MET A 201 11.97 4.16 12.23
C MET A 201 12.99 3.82 13.31
N ALA A 202 13.56 2.60 13.29
CA ALA A 202 14.59 2.18 14.24
C ALA A 202 15.85 3.03 14.12
N LEU A 203 16.32 3.30 12.90
CA LEU A 203 17.49 4.16 12.67
C LEU A 203 17.24 5.61 13.11
N GLU A 204 16.03 6.14 12.92
CA GLU A 204 15.67 7.47 13.41
C GLU A 204 15.66 7.53 14.95
N LEU A 205 15.13 6.50 15.62
CA LEU A 205 15.15 6.39 17.07
C LEU A 205 16.58 6.21 17.61
N ALA A 206 17.41 5.42 16.91
CA ALA A 206 18.79 5.13 17.25
C ALA A 206 19.70 6.36 17.34
N ARG A 207 19.31 7.48 16.70
CA ARG A 207 20.07 8.74 16.75
C ARG A 207 20.25 9.31 18.17
N GLU A 208 19.38 8.95 19.11
CA GLU A 208 19.47 9.39 20.51
C GLU A 208 19.51 8.24 21.50
N ASP A 209 18.98 7.07 21.13
CA ASP A 209 18.98 5.88 21.97
C ASP A 209 19.58 4.68 21.20
N PRO A 210 20.85 4.32 21.44
CA PRO A 210 21.53 3.28 20.68
C PRO A 210 20.91 1.89 20.82
N VAL A 211 20.00 1.65 21.77
CA VAL A 211 19.28 0.37 21.91
C VAL A 211 18.51 0.01 20.63
N TYR A 212 18.05 1.00 19.86
CA TYR A 212 17.33 0.75 18.61
C TYR A 212 18.25 0.24 17.47
N GLU A 213 19.58 0.34 17.58
CA GLU A 213 20.52 -0.21 16.58
C GLU A 213 20.42 -1.73 16.47
N ASP A 214 20.16 -2.41 17.60
CA ASP A 214 20.03 -3.87 17.65
C ASP A 214 18.81 -4.34 16.85
N VAL A 215 17.68 -3.63 17.02
CA VAL A 215 16.44 -3.98 16.33
C VAL A 215 16.48 -3.56 14.85
N ALA A 216 17.21 -2.49 14.50
CA ALA A 216 17.40 -2.09 13.10
C ALA A 216 18.02 -3.23 12.27
N SER A 217 19.02 -3.92 12.81
CA SER A 217 19.70 -5.03 12.12
C SER A 217 18.74 -6.16 11.77
N LYS A 218 17.82 -6.51 12.68
CA LYS A 218 16.76 -7.51 12.44
C LYS A 218 15.86 -7.14 11.26
N PHE A 219 15.44 -5.88 11.15
CA PHE A 219 14.59 -5.45 10.03
C PHE A 219 15.34 -5.39 8.70
N PHE A 220 16.63 -5.03 8.73
CA PHE A 220 17.49 -5.07 7.56
C PHE A 220 17.68 -6.51 7.05
N GLU A 221 18.09 -7.44 7.91
CA GLU A 221 18.30 -8.84 7.52
C GLU A 221 17.02 -9.48 6.99
N HIS A 222 15.88 -9.22 7.66
CA HIS A 222 14.59 -9.75 7.23
C HIS A 222 14.11 -9.13 5.90
N PHE A 223 14.39 -7.84 5.66
CA PHE A 223 14.14 -7.22 4.34
C PHE A 223 14.91 -7.95 3.24
N VAL A 224 16.21 -8.19 3.45
CA VAL A 224 17.06 -8.84 2.46
C VAL A 224 16.59 -10.28 2.21
N ALA A 225 16.18 -11.01 3.25
CA ALA A 225 15.63 -12.36 3.11
C ALA A 225 14.33 -12.38 2.27
N ILE A 226 13.43 -11.41 2.47
CA ILE A 226 12.22 -11.28 1.64
C ILE A 226 12.60 -10.91 0.20
N ALA A 227 13.50 -9.94 0.02
CA ALA A 227 13.93 -9.47 -1.29
C ALA A 227 14.61 -10.59 -2.10
N ASP A 228 15.38 -11.47 -1.46
CA ASP A 228 15.92 -12.66 -2.11
C ASP A 228 14.80 -13.65 -2.45
N ALA A 229 13.96 -14.04 -1.48
CA ALA A 229 12.90 -15.01 -1.70
C ALA A 229 11.96 -14.64 -2.86
N ILE A 230 11.50 -13.39 -2.91
CA ILE A 230 10.62 -12.90 -3.99
C ILE A 230 11.30 -12.86 -5.35
N ASN A 231 12.64 -12.83 -5.40
CA ASN A 231 13.41 -12.69 -6.62
C ASN A 231 14.09 -13.98 -7.12
N THR A 232 14.30 -14.98 -6.25
CA THR A 232 15.14 -16.15 -6.53
C THR A 232 14.53 -17.49 -6.11
N LEU A 233 13.59 -17.55 -5.16
CA LEU A 233 13.09 -18.82 -4.62
C LEU A 233 12.45 -19.69 -5.72
N GLY A 234 12.81 -20.97 -5.78
CA GLY A 234 12.33 -21.85 -6.86
C GLY A 234 12.89 -21.52 -8.24
N GLY A 235 13.94 -20.69 -8.33
CA GLY A 235 14.66 -20.32 -9.55
C GLY A 235 14.48 -18.84 -9.91
N THR A 236 13.26 -18.32 -9.88
CA THR A 236 12.95 -16.92 -10.22
C THR A 236 12.13 -16.18 -9.17
N GLY A 237 11.82 -16.81 -8.03
CA GLY A 237 10.89 -16.26 -7.06
C GLY A 237 9.52 -16.02 -7.70
N LEU A 238 8.93 -14.87 -7.40
CA LEU A 238 7.66 -14.40 -7.96
C LEU A 238 7.84 -13.52 -9.22
N TRP A 239 9.05 -13.47 -9.78
CA TRP A 239 9.36 -12.73 -11.00
C TRP A 239 9.19 -13.62 -12.24
N ASP A 240 8.49 -13.11 -13.26
CA ASP A 240 8.41 -13.74 -14.58
C ASP A 240 9.36 -13.06 -15.56
N GLU A 241 10.38 -13.80 -16.00
CA GLU A 241 11.40 -13.30 -16.93
C GLU A 241 10.88 -13.06 -18.35
N THR A 242 9.72 -13.61 -18.74
CA THR A 242 9.16 -13.39 -20.08
C THR A 242 8.47 -12.04 -20.14
N ASP A 243 7.57 -11.79 -19.19
CA ASP A 243 6.80 -10.54 -19.11
C ASP A 243 7.59 -9.40 -18.47
N GLY A 244 8.57 -9.70 -17.62
CA GLY A 244 9.30 -8.69 -16.85
C GLY A 244 8.43 -8.05 -15.78
N PHE A 245 7.66 -8.88 -15.07
CA PHE A 245 6.66 -8.45 -14.10
C PHE A 245 6.57 -9.47 -12.96
N TYR A 246 6.06 -9.05 -11.80
CA TYR A 246 5.83 -9.93 -10.66
C TYR A 246 4.40 -10.48 -10.68
N TYR A 247 4.22 -11.75 -10.31
CA TYR A 247 2.93 -12.42 -10.27
C TYR A 247 2.77 -13.28 -9.01
N ASP A 248 1.53 -13.46 -8.57
CA ASP A 248 1.21 -14.52 -7.60
C ASP A 248 1.54 -15.88 -8.21
N GLN A 249 1.96 -16.83 -7.37
CA GLN A 249 2.20 -18.22 -7.78
C GLN A 249 1.24 -19.17 -7.09
N LEU A 250 0.65 -20.05 -7.90
CA LEU A 250 -0.15 -21.16 -7.44
C LEU A 250 0.74 -22.40 -7.33
N ASP A 251 0.83 -22.97 -6.13
CA ASP A 251 1.47 -24.25 -5.87
C ASP A 251 0.39 -25.35 -5.76
N LEU A 252 0.37 -26.24 -6.76
CA LEU A 252 -0.51 -27.40 -6.83
C LEU A 252 0.35 -28.66 -6.80
N ASP A 253 0.27 -29.40 -5.69
CA ASP A 253 1.00 -30.66 -5.50
C ASP A 253 2.52 -30.56 -5.77
N GLY A 254 3.13 -29.42 -5.45
CA GLY A 254 4.55 -29.13 -5.66
C GLY A 254 4.89 -28.58 -7.06
N ALA A 255 3.90 -28.46 -7.95
CA ALA A 255 4.05 -27.79 -9.23
C ALA A 255 3.62 -26.32 -9.12
N ARG A 256 4.53 -25.41 -9.47
CA ARG A 256 4.33 -23.97 -9.33
C ARG A 256 4.05 -23.32 -10.68
N PHE A 257 2.97 -22.53 -10.73
CA PHE A 257 2.56 -21.82 -11.94
C PHE A 257 2.29 -20.34 -11.63
N PRO A 258 2.84 -19.40 -12.42
CA PRO A 258 2.54 -17.99 -12.25
C PRO A 258 1.12 -17.67 -12.75
N LEU A 259 0.34 -16.99 -11.91
CA LEU A 259 -0.94 -16.41 -12.30
C LEU A 259 -0.68 -15.09 -13.04
N ARG A 260 -0.54 -15.17 -14.37
CA ARG A 260 -0.17 -14.04 -15.26
C ARG A 260 -1.28 -13.00 -15.45
N VAL A 261 -1.76 -12.46 -14.34
CA VAL A 261 -2.69 -11.35 -14.26
C VAL A 261 -1.87 -10.08 -14.01
N ARG A 262 -1.67 -9.27 -15.06
CA ARG A 262 -0.96 -7.99 -15.00
C ARG A 262 -1.80 -6.97 -14.24
N SER A 263 -1.74 -7.02 -12.92
CA SER A 263 -2.45 -6.14 -12.00
C SER A 263 -1.48 -5.34 -11.13
N LEU A 264 -2.02 -4.42 -10.32
CA LEU A 264 -1.23 -3.69 -9.34
C LEU A 264 -0.52 -4.58 -8.32
N VAL A 265 -0.92 -5.86 -8.16
CA VAL A 265 -0.19 -6.85 -7.36
C VAL A 265 1.29 -6.88 -7.76
N GLY A 266 1.58 -6.92 -9.06
CA GLY A 266 2.96 -6.95 -9.56
C GLY A 266 3.68 -5.60 -9.51
N ALA A 267 2.98 -4.52 -9.16
CA ALA A 267 3.55 -3.19 -8.95
C ALA A 267 3.84 -2.89 -7.46
N VAL A 268 3.21 -3.60 -6.51
CA VAL A 268 3.49 -3.45 -5.06
C VAL A 268 4.97 -3.60 -4.69
N PRO A 269 5.77 -4.49 -5.32
CA PRO A 269 7.21 -4.58 -5.06
C PRO A 269 7.97 -3.25 -5.17
N LEU A 270 7.47 -2.29 -5.95
CA LEU A 270 8.12 -0.98 -6.11
C LEU A 270 8.10 -0.17 -4.82
N PHE A 271 7.12 -0.37 -3.93
CA PHE A 271 6.97 0.39 -2.70
C PHE A 271 8.04 0.07 -1.67
N ALA A 272 8.56 -1.17 -1.73
CA ALA A 272 9.62 -1.67 -0.88
C ALA A 272 10.99 -1.23 -1.41
N ALA A 273 11.27 0.05 -1.23
CA ALA A 273 12.56 0.68 -1.49
C ALA A 273 12.90 1.62 -0.33
N GLU A 274 14.14 1.70 0.12
CA GLU A 274 14.59 2.71 1.08
C GLU A 274 16.00 3.18 0.77
N VAL A 275 16.21 4.50 0.95
CA VAL A 275 17.50 5.14 0.74
C VAL A 275 18.14 5.41 2.08
N LEU A 276 19.31 4.83 2.31
CA LEU A 276 20.08 4.98 3.53
C LEU A 276 21.28 5.91 3.28
N GLU A 277 21.47 6.88 4.18
CA GLU A 277 22.55 7.85 4.13
C GLU A 277 23.78 7.32 4.88
N LEU A 278 24.92 7.15 4.23
CA LEU A 278 26.14 6.65 4.88
C LEU A 278 26.56 7.53 6.06
N SER A 279 26.47 8.85 5.92
CA SER A 279 26.81 9.79 7.01
C SER A 279 25.90 9.68 8.24
N ALA A 280 24.67 9.15 8.07
CA ALA A 280 23.80 8.81 9.18
C ALA A 280 24.22 7.48 9.82
N LEU A 281 24.60 6.49 9.01
CA LEU A 281 25.08 5.19 9.51
C LEU A 281 26.44 5.28 10.20
N ASP A 282 27.31 6.23 9.80
CA ASP A 282 28.59 6.49 10.45
C ASP A 282 28.44 6.87 11.94
N LYS A 283 27.25 7.37 12.32
CA LYS A 283 26.90 7.73 13.70
C LYS A 283 26.28 6.58 14.49
N LEU A 284 26.09 5.42 13.86
CA LEU A 284 25.44 4.23 14.41
C LEU A 284 26.41 3.04 14.28
N PRO A 285 27.48 2.99 15.10
CA PRO A 285 28.58 2.05 14.92
C PRO A 285 28.16 0.58 15.12
N GLY A 286 27.16 0.32 15.97
CA GLY A 286 26.63 -1.02 16.20
C GLY A 286 25.90 -1.56 14.98
N PHE A 287 25.01 -0.76 14.39
CA PHE A 287 24.34 -1.10 13.14
C PHE A 287 25.33 -1.21 11.98
N ARG A 288 26.27 -0.27 11.85
CA ARG A 288 27.28 -0.27 10.77
C ARG A 288 28.12 -1.55 10.78
N SER A 289 28.62 -1.96 11.95
CA SER A 289 29.43 -3.18 12.09
C SER A 289 28.66 -4.42 11.64
N ARG A 290 27.37 -4.52 12.00
CA ARG A 290 26.50 -5.64 11.60
C ARG A 290 26.18 -5.62 10.11
N LEU A 291 25.91 -4.44 9.55
CA LEU A 291 25.72 -4.26 8.12
C LEU A 291 26.98 -4.73 7.35
N GLU A 292 28.16 -4.24 7.73
CA GLU A 292 29.42 -4.64 7.11
C GLU A 292 29.70 -6.14 7.26
N TRP A 293 29.39 -6.72 8.42
CA TRP A 293 29.48 -8.17 8.64
C TRP A 293 28.54 -8.93 7.72
N PHE A 294 27.26 -8.53 7.64
CA PHE A 294 26.28 -9.18 6.77
C PHE A 294 26.74 -9.13 5.31
N LEU A 295 27.16 -7.96 4.86
CA LEU A 295 27.67 -7.72 3.51
C LEU A 295 28.94 -8.51 3.16
N ALA A 296 29.78 -8.80 4.14
CA ALA A 296 30.97 -9.62 3.96
C ALA A 296 30.68 -11.12 3.94
N ASN A 297 29.66 -11.58 4.68
CA ASN A 297 29.38 -12.99 4.91
C ASN A 297 28.19 -13.54 4.10
N ARG A 298 27.31 -12.68 3.57
CA ARG A 298 26.12 -13.04 2.78
C ARG A 298 26.17 -12.45 1.38
N GLN A 299 27.29 -12.69 0.68
CA GLN A 299 27.47 -12.25 -0.72
C GLN A 299 26.39 -12.81 -1.65
N ASP A 300 25.84 -13.97 -1.33
CA ASP A 300 24.70 -14.60 -2.01
C ASP A 300 23.44 -13.71 -2.03
N LEU A 301 23.30 -12.79 -1.08
CA LEU A 301 22.12 -11.91 -0.97
C LEU A 301 22.40 -10.46 -1.39
N THR A 302 23.60 -10.19 -1.93
CA THR A 302 24.02 -8.81 -2.22
C THR A 302 23.38 -8.20 -3.45
N ASP A 303 22.80 -9.00 -4.36
CA ASP A 303 22.10 -8.51 -5.56
C ASP A 303 20.84 -7.68 -5.24
N CYS A 304 20.24 -7.90 -4.06
CA CYS A 304 19.11 -7.12 -3.56
C CYS A 304 19.51 -5.78 -2.93
N ILE A 305 20.82 -5.55 -2.81
CA ILE A 305 21.42 -4.35 -2.24
C ILE A 305 22.22 -3.70 -3.35
N SER A 306 22.26 -2.38 -3.41
CA SER A 306 23.22 -1.65 -4.25
C SER A 306 24.68 -1.80 -3.72
N TYR A 307 25.15 -3.04 -3.61
CA TYR A 307 26.34 -3.46 -2.88
C TYR A 307 27.62 -2.81 -3.42
N ASP A 308 27.77 -2.82 -4.74
CA ASP A 308 28.90 -2.22 -5.44
C ASP A 308 29.08 -0.72 -5.15
N GLU A 309 28.00 -0.06 -4.72
CA GLU A 309 27.93 1.39 -4.53
C GLU A 309 28.24 1.78 -3.08
N MET A 310 27.96 0.91 -2.09
CA MET A 310 28.43 1.05 -0.70
C MET A 310 29.96 1.07 -0.58
N ARG A 311 30.68 0.50 -1.56
CA ARG A 311 32.15 0.58 -1.65
C ARG A 311 32.69 1.88 -2.28
N GLY A 312 31.85 2.92 -2.43
CA GLY A 312 32.29 4.27 -2.75
C GLY A 312 32.28 4.65 -4.23
N LYS A 313 31.49 3.95 -5.08
CA LYS A 313 31.37 4.30 -6.51
C LYS A 313 30.43 5.48 -6.80
N LYS A 314 29.49 5.83 -5.90
CA LYS A 314 28.64 7.03 -6.04
C LYS A 314 29.09 8.16 -5.12
N ALA A 315 29.32 9.33 -5.71
CA ALA A 315 29.86 10.51 -5.03
C ALA A 315 28.97 11.07 -3.88
N HIS A 316 27.67 10.73 -3.85
CA HIS A 316 26.73 11.28 -2.86
C HIS A 316 26.59 10.46 -1.57
N GLY A 317 27.22 9.28 -1.46
CA GLY A 317 27.23 8.49 -0.21
C GLY A 317 25.84 8.01 0.27
N HIS A 318 24.94 7.70 -0.65
CA HIS A 318 23.68 7.01 -0.32
C HIS A 318 23.72 5.60 -0.94
N PHE A 319 22.99 4.67 -0.35
CA PHE A 319 22.72 3.36 -0.95
C PHE A 319 21.22 3.02 -0.85
N LEU A 320 20.77 2.20 -1.78
CA LEU A 320 19.40 1.75 -1.94
C LEU A 320 19.28 0.28 -1.53
N ILE A 321 18.30 0.00 -0.67
CA ILE A 321 17.70 -1.34 -0.55
C ILE A 321 16.37 -1.31 -1.28
N ALA A 322 16.12 -2.28 -2.15
CA ALA A 322 14.87 -2.37 -2.90
C ALA A 322 14.57 -3.83 -3.28
N ILE A 323 13.29 -4.18 -3.45
CA ILE A 323 12.95 -5.48 -4.02
C ILE A 323 13.38 -5.57 -5.48
N PRO A 324 12.91 -4.70 -6.40
CA PRO A 324 13.35 -4.79 -7.78
C PRO A 324 14.78 -4.27 -7.90
N THR A 325 15.63 -5.04 -8.58
CA THR A 325 16.90 -4.51 -9.11
C THR A 325 16.63 -3.39 -10.11
N ARG A 326 17.65 -2.60 -10.47
CA ARG A 326 17.50 -1.54 -11.48
C ARG A 326 16.87 -2.07 -12.78
N GLN A 327 17.33 -3.22 -13.26
CA GLN A 327 16.86 -3.82 -14.50
C GLN A 327 15.40 -4.26 -14.38
N ARG A 328 15.00 -4.85 -13.24
CA ARG A 328 13.60 -5.23 -12.97
C ARG A 328 12.71 -3.99 -12.84
N LEU A 329 13.18 -2.95 -12.16
CA LEU A 329 12.48 -1.66 -12.05
C LEU A 329 12.21 -1.05 -13.43
N GLU A 330 13.22 -0.98 -14.30
CA GLU A 330 13.07 -0.46 -15.67
C GLU A 330 12.04 -1.25 -16.49
N ARG A 331 11.99 -2.59 -16.33
CA ARG A 331 11.01 -3.45 -17.01
C ARG A 331 9.60 -3.26 -16.48
N VAL A 332 9.42 -3.21 -15.15
CA VAL A 332 8.10 -2.94 -14.56
C VAL A 332 7.60 -1.56 -14.96
N LEU A 333 8.46 -0.53 -14.93
CA LEU A 333 8.09 0.82 -15.35
C LEU A 333 7.70 0.89 -16.83
N ARG A 334 8.34 0.13 -17.71
CA ARG A 334 7.94 0.05 -19.11
C ARG A 334 6.48 -0.38 -19.26
N THR A 335 6.04 -1.39 -18.51
CA THR A 335 4.64 -1.85 -18.52
C THR A 335 3.71 -0.88 -17.80
N LEU A 336 4.15 -0.35 -16.64
CA LEU A 336 3.35 0.57 -15.82
C LEU A 336 3.06 1.90 -16.52
N LEU A 337 4.00 2.39 -17.35
CA LEU A 337 3.93 3.67 -18.05
C LEU A 337 3.42 3.56 -19.49
N ALA A 338 3.01 2.36 -19.94
CA ALA A 338 2.42 2.15 -21.25
C ALA A 338 0.91 2.43 -21.24
N GLU A 339 0.42 3.20 -22.22
CA GLU A 339 -0.99 3.64 -22.24
C GLU A 339 -1.98 2.54 -22.65
N ASP A 340 -1.51 1.57 -23.42
CA ASP A 340 -2.21 0.33 -23.78
C ASP A 340 -2.14 -0.76 -22.68
N GLU A 341 -1.42 -0.48 -21.58
CA GLU A 341 -1.37 -1.31 -20.38
C GLU A 341 -1.94 -0.51 -19.18
N PHE A 342 -1.09 0.05 -18.31
CA PHE A 342 -1.50 0.62 -17.04
C PHE A 342 -1.70 2.15 -17.03
N LEU A 343 -1.01 2.91 -17.86
CA LEU A 343 -1.03 4.37 -17.80
C LEU A 343 -2.30 4.93 -18.48
N SER A 344 -3.30 5.27 -17.68
CA SER A 344 -4.51 5.92 -18.18
C SER A 344 -4.37 7.45 -18.25
N PRO A 345 -5.30 8.18 -18.89
CA PRO A 345 -5.34 9.64 -18.84
C PRO A 345 -5.46 10.23 -17.41
N TRP A 346 -5.87 9.39 -16.45
CA TRP A 346 -6.26 9.76 -15.08
C TRP A 346 -5.37 9.17 -13.98
N GLY A 347 -4.32 8.43 -14.33
CA GLY A 347 -3.42 7.75 -13.40
C GLY A 347 -3.15 6.30 -13.80
N ILE A 348 -2.60 5.52 -12.88
CA ILE A 348 -2.31 4.10 -13.06
C ILE A 348 -3.58 3.28 -12.80
N ARG A 349 -3.93 2.42 -13.76
CA ARG A 349 -5.03 1.44 -13.70
C ARG A 349 -4.75 0.36 -12.66
N SER A 350 -5.81 -0.21 -12.08
CA SER A 350 -5.67 -1.35 -11.15
C SER A 350 -5.34 -2.69 -11.84
N LEU A 351 -5.75 -2.82 -13.11
CA LEU A 351 -5.43 -3.94 -13.99
C LEU A 351 -5.01 -3.41 -15.36
N SER A 352 -4.04 -4.07 -15.99
CA SER A 352 -3.61 -3.70 -17.32
C SER A 352 -4.75 -3.80 -18.35
N LYS A 353 -4.84 -2.79 -19.22
CA LYS A 353 -5.72 -2.76 -20.38
C LYS A 353 -5.39 -3.86 -21.41
N PHE A 354 -4.22 -4.49 -21.35
CA PHE A 354 -3.89 -5.70 -22.11
C PHE A 354 -4.96 -6.79 -21.97
N HIS A 355 -5.51 -6.96 -20.77
CA HIS A 355 -6.53 -7.97 -20.48
C HIS A 355 -7.92 -7.65 -21.07
N GLU A 356 -8.08 -6.53 -21.78
CA GLU A 356 -9.27 -6.26 -22.61
C GLU A 356 -9.32 -7.21 -23.81
N ARG A 357 -8.18 -7.40 -24.48
CA ARG A 357 -8.03 -8.29 -25.65
C ARG A 357 -7.53 -9.67 -25.28
N HIS A 358 -6.80 -9.78 -24.16
CA HIS A 358 -6.16 -11.00 -23.69
C HIS A 358 -6.58 -11.31 -22.25
N PRO A 359 -7.88 -11.60 -21.99
CA PRO A 359 -8.33 -11.94 -20.64
C PRO A 359 -7.56 -13.17 -20.13
N TYR A 360 -7.15 -13.13 -18.87
CA TYR A 360 -6.55 -14.30 -18.23
C TYR A 360 -7.65 -15.33 -17.95
N VAL A 361 -7.38 -16.58 -18.29
CA VAL A 361 -8.30 -17.70 -18.12
C VAL A 361 -7.55 -18.83 -17.43
N LEU A 362 -8.12 -19.34 -16.35
CA LEU A 362 -7.65 -20.53 -15.65
C LEU A 362 -8.78 -21.56 -15.64
N ASP A 363 -8.58 -22.65 -16.37
CA ASP A 363 -9.51 -23.78 -16.40
C ASP A 363 -9.20 -24.71 -15.23
N HIS A 364 -10.23 -25.03 -14.44
CA HIS A 364 -10.16 -26.03 -13.38
C HIS A 364 -11.44 -26.88 -13.33
N ASP A 365 -11.42 -27.97 -12.57
CA ASP A 365 -12.51 -28.95 -12.49
C ASP A 365 -13.86 -28.34 -12.05
N ASP A 366 -13.84 -27.21 -11.34
CA ASP A 366 -15.02 -26.46 -10.89
C ASP A 366 -15.53 -25.42 -11.90
N GLY A 367 -14.78 -25.16 -12.98
CA GLY A 367 -15.16 -24.28 -14.07
C GLY A 367 -14.04 -23.38 -14.59
N GLU A 368 -14.42 -22.48 -15.50
CA GLU A 368 -13.54 -21.45 -16.06
C GLU A 368 -13.49 -20.23 -15.12
N HIS A 369 -12.29 -19.86 -14.66
CA HIS A 369 -12.07 -18.64 -13.90
C HIS A 369 -11.41 -17.57 -14.77
N ARG A 370 -12.10 -16.44 -14.95
CA ARG A 370 -11.71 -15.40 -15.91
C ARG A 370 -11.46 -14.05 -15.25
N VAL A 371 -10.35 -13.40 -15.63
CA VAL A 371 -10.03 -12.02 -15.29
C VAL A 371 -9.95 -11.19 -16.57
N ARG A 372 -10.81 -10.18 -16.68
CA ARG A 372 -10.90 -9.24 -17.81
C ARG A 372 -10.68 -7.82 -17.30
N TYR A 373 -10.13 -6.98 -18.17
CA TYR A 373 -10.10 -5.53 -17.96
C TYR A 373 -11.51 -4.92 -17.98
N THR A 374 -11.89 -4.29 -16.87
CA THR A 374 -13.18 -3.63 -16.67
C THR A 374 -12.91 -2.24 -16.08
N PRO A 375 -12.92 -1.16 -16.89
CA PRO A 375 -12.42 0.15 -16.48
C PRO A 375 -13.31 0.89 -15.48
N GLY A 376 -14.53 0.40 -15.21
CA GLY A 376 -15.55 1.03 -14.37
C GLY A 376 -16.10 0.11 -13.28
N GLU A 377 -17.41 -0.14 -13.27
CA GLU A 377 -18.08 -1.05 -12.32
C GLU A 377 -17.64 -2.51 -12.52
N ALA A 378 -17.69 -3.32 -11.46
CA ALA A 378 -17.30 -4.73 -11.54
C ALA A 378 -18.26 -5.54 -12.44
N ASP A 379 -17.71 -6.53 -13.15
CA ASP A 379 -18.45 -7.52 -13.93
C ASP A 379 -18.65 -8.84 -13.17
N SER A 380 -18.20 -8.90 -11.91
CA SER A 380 -18.32 -10.07 -11.04
C SER A 380 -18.96 -9.72 -9.69
N ARG A 381 -19.52 -10.74 -9.02
CA ARG A 381 -20.14 -10.60 -7.69
C ARG A 381 -19.16 -10.88 -6.54
N LEU A 382 -17.87 -11.06 -6.83
CA LEU A 382 -16.85 -11.22 -5.79
C LEU A 382 -16.92 -10.01 -4.85
N PHE A 383 -16.97 -10.28 -3.54
CA PHE A 383 -17.12 -9.27 -2.49
C PHE A 383 -18.31 -8.30 -2.67
N GLY A 384 -19.41 -8.79 -3.28
CA GLY A 384 -20.65 -8.01 -3.41
C GLY A 384 -20.74 -7.12 -4.66
N GLY A 385 -19.65 -6.97 -5.42
CA GLY A 385 -19.65 -6.32 -6.73
C GLY A 385 -19.68 -4.78 -6.74
N ASN A 386 -19.66 -4.12 -5.58
CA ASN A 386 -19.66 -2.66 -5.49
C ASN A 386 -18.27 -2.04 -5.80
N SER A 387 -17.21 -2.74 -5.41
CA SER A 387 -15.81 -2.33 -5.61
C SER A 387 -15.19 -3.06 -6.80
N ASN A 388 -14.30 -2.39 -7.53
CA ASN A 388 -13.63 -2.97 -8.69
C ASN A 388 -12.14 -2.60 -8.80
N TRP A 389 -11.29 -3.61 -8.66
CA TRP A 389 -9.84 -3.57 -8.82
C TRP A 389 -9.36 -4.15 -10.16
N ARG A 390 -10.27 -4.42 -11.11
CA ARG A 390 -9.95 -4.97 -12.43
C ARG A 390 -9.84 -3.91 -13.53
N GLY A 391 -9.40 -2.70 -13.22
CA GLY A 391 -9.18 -1.66 -14.23
C GLY A 391 -9.24 -0.21 -13.76
N PRO A 392 -10.15 0.19 -12.84
CA PRO A 392 -10.28 1.58 -12.41
C PRO A 392 -9.01 2.14 -11.75
N VAL A 393 -8.97 3.47 -11.63
CA VAL A 393 -7.90 4.22 -10.96
C VAL A 393 -8.27 4.40 -9.48
N TRP A 394 -7.36 3.98 -8.60
CA TRP A 394 -7.47 4.10 -7.15
C TRP A 394 -6.37 5.03 -6.63
N LEU A 395 -6.77 6.08 -5.92
CA LEU A 395 -5.85 7.08 -5.36
C LEU A 395 -4.81 6.51 -4.39
N PRO A 396 -5.11 5.59 -3.45
CA PRO A 396 -4.11 5.10 -2.50
C PRO A 396 -2.92 4.44 -3.20
N MET A 397 -3.18 3.62 -4.21
CA MET A 397 -2.12 2.94 -4.96
C MET A 397 -1.32 3.91 -5.83
N ASN A 398 -1.99 4.85 -6.50
CA ASN A 398 -1.31 5.89 -7.26
C ASN A 398 -0.41 6.75 -6.37
N TYR A 399 -0.84 7.04 -5.14
CA TYR A 399 -0.08 7.82 -4.18
C TYR A 399 1.20 7.09 -3.75
N LEU A 400 1.10 5.79 -3.46
CA LEU A 400 2.28 4.97 -3.13
C LEU A 400 3.24 4.80 -4.31
N ILE A 401 2.73 4.69 -5.54
CA ILE A 401 3.57 4.67 -6.76
C ILE A 401 4.36 5.98 -6.89
N VAL A 402 3.71 7.13 -6.71
CA VAL A 402 4.37 8.44 -6.75
C VAL A 402 5.45 8.53 -5.67
N GLU A 403 5.13 8.19 -4.41
CA GLU A 403 6.13 8.23 -3.32
C GLU A 403 7.30 7.26 -3.58
N ALA A 404 7.05 6.09 -4.17
CA ALA A 404 8.10 5.14 -4.55
C ALA A 404 9.02 5.72 -5.64
N LEU A 405 8.45 6.31 -6.69
CA LEU A 405 9.22 6.96 -7.77
C LEU A 405 10.09 8.11 -7.27
N GLU A 406 9.56 8.94 -6.37
CA GLU A 406 10.34 10.00 -5.72
C GLU A 406 11.49 9.42 -4.90
N ARG A 407 11.25 8.30 -4.20
CA ARG A 407 12.28 7.61 -3.41
C ARG A 407 13.39 7.03 -4.29
N TYR A 408 13.04 6.35 -5.38
CA TYR A 408 14.02 5.91 -6.36
C TYR A 408 14.76 7.09 -7.00
N HIS A 409 14.10 8.22 -7.25
CA HIS A 409 14.76 9.43 -7.77
C HIS A 409 15.78 10.00 -6.78
N ARG A 410 15.52 9.97 -5.46
CA ARG A 410 16.53 10.40 -4.46
C ARG A 410 17.84 9.62 -4.61
N TYR A 411 17.74 8.35 -5.02
CA TYR A 411 18.88 7.48 -5.26
C TYR A 411 19.51 7.65 -6.65
N TYR A 412 18.73 7.43 -7.71
CA TYR A 412 19.23 7.44 -9.09
C TYR A 412 19.40 8.85 -9.66
N ARG A 413 18.73 9.85 -9.09
CA ARG A 413 18.74 11.25 -9.54
C ARG A 413 18.42 11.32 -11.04
N ASN A 414 19.29 11.97 -11.82
CA ASN A 414 19.16 12.11 -13.26
C ASN A 414 19.86 10.99 -14.05
N GLU A 415 20.44 9.99 -13.37
CA GLU A 415 21.16 8.87 -14.00
C GLU A 415 20.23 7.77 -14.51
N LEU A 416 19.00 7.72 -14.00
CA LEU A 416 17.95 6.84 -14.48
C LEU A 416 16.84 7.67 -15.11
N MET A 417 16.69 7.49 -16.42
CA MET A 417 15.58 8.02 -17.20
C MET A 417 14.80 6.86 -17.80
N VAL A 418 13.48 7.01 -17.86
CA VAL A 418 12.57 6.04 -18.49
C VAL A 418 11.67 6.78 -19.47
N GLU A 419 11.13 6.06 -20.43
CA GLU A 419 10.19 6.61 -21.39
C GLU A 419 8.79 6.74 -20.75
N CYS A 420 8.19 7.93 -20.80
CA CYS A 420 6.87 8.17 -20.21
C CYS A 420 6.07 9.18 -21.06
N PRO A 421 4.97 8.75 -21.71
CA PRO A 421 4.49 7.36 -21.79
C PRO A 421 5.47 6.42 -22.52
N THR A 422 5.43 5.12 -22.21
CA THR A 422 6.21 4.12 -22.95
C THR A 422 5.85 4.15 -24.44
N GLY A 423 6.85 4.11 -25.32
CA GLY A 423 6.70 4.23 -26.78
C GLY A 423 6.52 5.64 -27.33
N SER A 424 6.53 6.69 -26.49
CA SER A 424 6.32 8.08 -26.91
C SER A 424 7.56 8.82 -27.44
N GLY A 425 8.76 8.27 -27.23
CA GLY A 425 10.05 8.91 -27.43
C GLY A 425 10.44 9.92 -26.34
N ARG A 426 9.56 10.18 -25.35
CA ARG A 426 9.79 11.16 -24.29
C ARG A 426 10.45 10.51 -23.08
N TRP A 427 11.72 10.84 -22.85
CA TRP A 427 12.48 10.38 -21.70
C TRP A 427 12.33 11.33 -20.52
N MET A 428 12.02 10.78 -19.35
CA MET A 428 11.75 11.52 -18.12
C MET A 428 12.54 10.89 -16.97
N THR A 429 13.06 11.73 -16.08
CA THR A 429 13.57 11.27 -14.77
C THR A 429 12.42 10.72 -13.93
N LEU A 430 12.72 9.88 -12.94
CA LEU A 430 11.67 9.29 -12.09
C LEU A 430 10.84 10.35 -11.33
N LYS A 431 11.42 11.51 -10.99
CA LYS A 431 10.68 12.64 -10.42
C LYS A 431 9.70 13.27 -11.40
N GLU A 432 10.08 13.39 -12.66
CA GLU A 432 9.18 13.90 -13.69
C GLU A 432 8.05 12.91 -13.98
N VAL A 433 8.34 11.60 -13.95
CA VAL A 433 7.31 10.55 -14.05
C VAL A 433 6.33 10.62 -12.88
N ALA A 434 6.83 10.79 -11.65
CA ALA A 434 5.98 10.94 -10.46
C ALA A 434 5.03 12.14 -10.62
N LYS A 435 5.55 13.28 -11.09
CA LYS A 435 4.76 14.48 -11.40
C LYS A 435 3.76 14.29 -12.53
N GLU A 436 4.10 13.53 -13.57
CA GLU A 436 3.17 13.22 -14.65
C GLU A 436 1.98 12.42 -14.12
N ILE A 437 2.22 11.37 -13.33
CA ILE A 437 1.16 10.57 -12.69
C ILE A 437 0.33 11.45 -11.75
N ALA A 438 0.97 12.23 -10.88
CA ALA A 438 0.29 13.17 -9.99
C ALA A 438 -0.59 14.16 -10.76
N ALA A 439 -0.10 14.70 -11.89
CA ALA A 439 -0.87 15.57 -12.76
C ALA A 439 -2.06 14.85 -13.40
N ARG A 440 -1.93 13.58 -13.79
CA ARG A 440 -3.04 12.78 -14.30
C ARG A 440 -4.14 12.61 -13.27
N VAL A 441 -3.77 12.26 -12.05
CA VAL A 441 -4.72 12.07 -10.94
C VAL A 441 -5.36 13.41 -10.54
N ALA A 442 -4.58 14.49 -10.42
CA ALA A 442 -5.10 15.80 -10.06
C ALA A 442 -6.15 16.31 -11.06
N ARG A 443 -5.97 16.05 -12.37
CA ARG A 443 -6.91 16.44 -13.42
C ARG A 443 -8.32 15.86 -13.24
N LEU A 444 -8.49 14.72 -12.54
CA LEU A 444 -9.81 14.18 -12.20
C LEU A 444 -10.70 15.22 -11.51
N PHE A 445 -10.08 16.08 -10.71
CA PHE A 445 -10.76 17.04 -9.86
C PHE A 445 -10.64 18.47 -10.37
N LEU A 446 -10.11 18.74 -11.57
CA LEU A 446 -9.98 20.11 -12.09
C LEU A 446 -10.99 20.36 -13.22
N PRO A 447 -11.57 21.58 -13.32
CA PRO A 447 -12.44 21.88 -14.43
C PRO A 447 -11.62 21.99 -15.71
N ASP A 448 -12.12 21.39 -16.78
CA ASP A 448 -11.59 21.57 -18.13
C ASP A 448 -11.95 22.97 -18.67
N ARG A 449 -11.60 23.25 -19.95
CA ARG A 449 -11.93 24.52 -20.61
C ARG A 449 -13.43 24.78 -20.73
N ALA A 450 -14.27 23.74 -20.64
CA ALA A 450 -15.73 23.82 -20.65
C ALA A 450 -16.32 23.89 -19.24
N GLY A 451 -15.49 23.90 -18.18
CA GLY A 451 -15.94 23.92 -16.79
C GLY A 451 -16.27 22.54 -16.20
N ARG A 452 -16.06 21.44 -16.94
CA ARG A 452 -16.40 20.08 -16.49
C ARG A 452 -15.25 19.44 -15.73
N ARG A 453 -15.56 18.77 -14.62
CA ARG A 453 -14.61 17.91 -13.88
C ARG A 453 -14.85 16.46 -14.26
N PRO A 454 -13.83 15.68 -14.64
CA PRO A 454 -13.98 14.26 -14.95
C PRO A 454 -14.68 13.47 -13.84
N CYS A 455 -14.37 13.77 -12.56
CA CYS A 455 -14.96 13.07 -11.42
C CYS A 455 -16.50 13.14 -11.37
N HIS A 456 -17.11 14.18 -11.94
CA HIS A 456 -18.57 14.37 -11.95
C HIS A 456 -19.28 13.66 -13.11
N GLY A 457 -18.54 13.08 -14.06
CA GLY A 457 -19.12 12.48 -15.27
C GLY A 457 -19.83 13.51 -16.15
N ASP A 458 -20.93 13.09 -16.79
CA ASP A 458 -21.59 13.85 -17.87
C ASP A 458 -22.80 14.67 -17.42
N ASP A 459 -23.15 14.69 -16.13
CA ASP A 459 -24.31 15.44 -15.65
C ASP A 459 -24.03 16.96 -15.66
N PRO A 460 -24.79 17.74 -16.46
CA PRO A 460 -24.52 19.16 -16.69
C PRO A 460 -24.67 20.03 -15.45
N ARG A 461 -25.40 19.57 -14.42
CA ARG A 461 -25.57 20.34 -13.17
C ARG A 461 -24.23 20.58 -12.49
N TRP A 462 -23.38 19.55 -12.45
CA TRP A 462 -22.06 19.61 -11.84
C TRP A 462 -21.03 20.47 -12.59
N ALA A 463 -21.37 20.94 -13.79
CA ALA A 463 -20.50 21.80 -14.58
C ALA A 463 -21.02 23.23 -14.68
N PHE A 464 -22.35 23.39 -14.79
CA PHE A 464 -22.96 24.66 -15.18
C PHE A 464 -23.86 25.27 -14.10
N ASP A 465 -24.42 24.47 -13.18
CA ASP A 465 -25.26 25.00 -12.12
C ASP A 465 -24.39 25.73 -11.07
N PRO A 466 -24.65 27.03 -10.80
CA PRO A 466 -23.83 27.82 -9.87
C PRO A 466 -23.87 27.30 -8.43
N HIS A 467 -24.86 26.48 -8.05
CA HIS A 467 -24.96 25.87 -6.73
C HIS A 467 -24.24 24.53 -6.63
N TRP A 468 -23.90 23.88 -7.75
CA TRP A 468 -23.33 22.52 -7.77
C TRP A 468 -21.90 22.47 -8.30
N ARG A 469 -21.51 23.37 -9.22
CA ARG A 469 -20.23 23.28 -9.96
C ARG A 469 -18.96 23.24 -9.08
N ASP A 470 -19.05 23.78 -7.87
CA ASP A 470 -17.94 23.89 -6.92
C ASP A 470 -18.03 22.85 -5.78
N LEU A 471 -19.09 22.03 -5.75
CA LEU A 471 -19.25 20.92 -4.81
C LEU A 471 -18.53 19.67 -5.32
N VAL A 472 -17.21 19.60 -5.13
CA VAL A 472 -16.39 18.48 -5.62
C VAL A 472 -16.68 17.20 -4.83
N LEU A 473 -17.14 16.15 -5.53
CA LEU A 473 -17.35 14.83 -4.94
C LEU A 473 -16.06 14.00 -4.88
N PHE A 474 -15.94 13.21 -3.82
CA PHE A 474 -14.83 12.28 -3.62
C PHE A 474 -15.35 10.86 -3.69
N HIS A 475 -15.07 10.22 -4.82
CA HIS A 475 -15.50 8.87 -5.12
C HIS A 475 -14.53 7.81 -4.61
N GLU A 476 -15.02 6.58 -4.44
CA GLU A 476 -14.23 5.41 -4.05
C GLU A 476 -13.08 5.13 -5.02
N TYR A 477 -13.42 5.14 -6.30
CA TYR A 477 -12.50 4.93 -7.42
C TYR A 477 -12.99 5.67 -8.68
N TYR A 478 -12.15 5.70 -9.71
CA TYR A 478 -12.42 6.48 -10.93
C TYR A 478 -12.30 5.61 -12.16
N HIS A 479 -13.26 5.77 -13.08
CA HIS A 479 -13.26 5.06 -14.34
C HIS A 479 -11.97 5.36 -15.13
N ALA A 480 -11.21 4.33 -15.48
CA ALA A 480 -9.88 4.52 -16.05
C ALA A 480 -9.85 5.22 -17.42
N GLU A 481 -10.90 5.11 -18.22
CA GLU A 481 -10.94 5.79 -19.52
C GLU A 481 -11.60 7.18 -19.49
N THR A 482 -12.63 7.40 -18.67
CA THR A 482 -13.42 8.64 -18.67
C THR A 482 -13.14 9.57 -17.48
N GLY A 483 -12.59 9.03 -16.40
CA GLY A 483 -12.34 9.77 -15.15
C GLY A 483 -13.58 9.93 -14.28
N ARG A 484 -14.74 9.38 -14.68
CA ARG A 484 -15.98 9.41 -13.90
C ARG A 484 -15.77 8.77 -12.53
N GLY A 485 -16.19 9.45 -11.47
CA GLY A 485 -16.20 8.88 -10.13
C GLY A 485 -17.22 7.75 -9.98
N LEU A 486 -16.86 6.70 -9.25
CA LEU A 486 -17.63 5.46 -9.06
C LEU A 486 -17.56 4.99 -7.59
N GLY A 487 -18.47 4.11 -7.19
CA GLY A 487 -18.63 3.69 -5.80
C GLY A 487 -19.08 4.84 -4.90
N ALA A 488 -18.77 4.73 -3.60
CA ALA A 488 -19.15 5.70 -2.58
C ALA A 488 -18.72 7.13 -2.96
N SER A 489 -19.65 8.09 -2.88
CA SER A 489 -19.48 9.46 -3.42
C SER A 489 -19.02 10.51 -2.41
N HIS A 490 -19.02 10.17 -1.12
CA HIS A 490 -18.58 11.03 -0.01
C HIS A 490 -17.35 10.43 0.68
N GLN A 491 -16.52 9.74 -0.10
CA GLN A 491 -15.33 9.06 0.36
C GLN A 491 -14.18 10.05 0.64
N THR A 492 -14.41 11.00 1.55
CA THR A 492 -13.36 11.82 2.18
C THR A 492 -12.47 11.01 3.13
N GLY A 493 -12.43 9.69 2.92
CA GLY A 493 -11.39 8.75 3.33
C GLY A 493 -10.15 8.83 2.42
N TRP A 494 -9.69 7.74 1.79
CA TRP A 494 -8.43 7.76 1.02
C TRP A 494 -8.45 8.73 -0.16
N THR A 495 -9.62 9.05 -0.74
CA THR A 495 -9.68 9.93 -1.92
C THR A 495 -9.30 11.36 -1.59
N SER A 496 -9.31 11.71 -0.31
CA SER A 496 -8.75 12.96 0.18
C SER A 496 -7.24 13.13 -0.09
N LEU A 497 -6.52 12.07 -0.46
CA LEU A 497 -5.15 12.13 -1.01
C LEU A 497 -5.06 13.04 -2.25
N ALA A 498 -6.18 13.33 -2.93
CA ALA A 498 -6.27 14.37 -3.96
C ALA A 498 -5.60 15.69 -3.52
N ALA A 499 -5.75 16.09 -2.25
CA ALA A 499 -5.11 17.29 -1.71
C ALA A 499 -3.57 17.22 -1.77
N ARG A 500 -2.97 16.04 -1.61
CA ARG A 500 -1.52 15.85 -1.67
C ARG A 500 -1.00 15.96 -3.10
N PHE A 501 -1.69 15.34 -4.07
CA PHE A 501 -1.35 15.50 -5.49
C PHE A 501 -1.43 16.97 -5.94
N MET A 502 -2.46 17.69 -5.50
CA MET A 502 -2.60 19.13 -5.80
C MET A 502 -1.47 19.95 -5.20
N ALA A 503 -1.12 19.69 -3.93
CA ALA A 503 -0.05 20.41 -3.23
C ALA A 503 1.32 20.19 -3.89
N GLU A 504 1.59 19.00 -4.41
CA GLU A 504 2.83 18.66 -5.11
C GLU A 504 2.98 19.43 -6.44
N LEU A 505 1.87 19.68 -7.12
CA LEU A 505 1.84 20.39 -8.41
C LEU A 505 1.78 21.92 -8.24
N ALA A 506 1.37 22.40 -7.08
CA ALA A 506 1.29 23.83 -6.80
C ALA A 506 2.69 24.47 -6.89
N PRO A 507 2.83 25.68 -7.47
CA PRO A 507 4.06 26.44 -7.40
C PRO A 507 4.47 26.65 -5.93
N ALA A 508 5.74 26.44 -5.60
CA ALA A 508 6.23 26.63 -4.25
C ALA A 508 6.04 28.10 -3.82
N HIS A 509 4.96 28.39 -3.08
CA HIS A 509 4.78 29.67 -2.44
C HIS A 509 5.66 29.74 -1.18
N GLY A 510 6.88 30.26 -1.33
CA GLY A 510 7.62 30.95 -0.26
C GLY A 510 8.11 30.15 0.97
N THR A 511 7.83 28.86 1.11
CA THR A 511 8.39 28.05 2.21
C THR A 511 9.79 27.56 1.82
N PRO A 512 10.83 27.71 2.67
CA PRO A 512 12.17 27.19 2.37
C PRO A 512 12.10 25.67 2.13
N PRO A 513 12.99 25.10 1.30
CA PRO A 513 13.07 23.66 1.11
C PRO A 513 13.62 23.02 2.39
N GLY A 514 12.74 22.78 3.36
CA GLY A 514 13.01 21.86 4.45
C GLY A 514 12.72 20.46 3.95
N ASP A 515 13.79 19.71 3.62
CA ASP A 515 13.82 18.26 3.39
C ASP A 515 12.46 17.63 3.08
N ALA A 516 12.04 17.77 1.82
CA ALA A 516 10.79 17.19 1.33
C ALA A 516 10.85 15.65 1.38
N ILE A 517 9.84 15.12 2.09
CA ILE A 517 9.34 13.73 2.16
C ILE A 517 10.10 12.76 3.06
#